data_AF-A0A7L2ILI1-F1
#
_entry.id   AF-A0A7L2ILI1-F1
#
_cell.length_a   1.000
_cell.length_b   1.000
_cell.length_c   1.000
_cell.angle_alpha   90.00
_cell.angle_beta   90.00
_cell.angle_gamma   90.00
#
_symmetry.space_group_name_H-M   'P 1'
#
loop_
_entity.id
_entity.type
_entity.pdbx_description
1 polymer ?
#
loop_
_entity_poly.entity_id
_entity_poly.type
_entity_poly.pdbx_seq_one_letter_code
_entity_poly.pdbx_strand_id
1 'polypeptide(L)'
;LSESGVPQLVQPMIWDYAADLDVESKVQLVEKYQRCGFSKVWFASAFKGATGVNQSLTPIGHHLKNHLQWMKVASSSPAEVLEGIVLTGWQRYDHFSVLCELLPVAIPSLAVCLQALKNG
;
A
#
# COMPACT_ATOMS: atom_id res chain seq x y z
N LEU A 1 -7.12 -17.26 15.59
CA LEU A 1 -6.45 -17.28 14.26
C LEU A 1 -5.43 -18.40 14.17
N SER A 2 -4.56 -18.58 15.17
CA SER A 2 -3.65 -19.73 15.23
C SER A 2 -4.37 -21.08 15.11
N GLU A 3 -5.48 -21.25 15.82
CA GLU A 3 -6.28 -22.50 15.81
C GLU A 3 -6.98 -22.77 14.46
N SER A 4 -7.17 -21.75 13.61
CA SER A 4 -7.88 -21.93 12.35
C SER A 4 -7.00 -22.45 11.21
N GLY A 5 -5.68 -22.57 11.40
CA GLY A 5 -4.74 -23.01 10.35
C GLY A 5 -4.56 -22.02 9.19
N VAL A 6 -5.27 -20.89 9.21
CA VAL A 6 -5.22 -19.85 8.17
C VAL A 6 -3.82 -19.21 8.05
N PRO A 7 -3.08 -18.94 9.14
CA PRO A 7 -1.78 -18.29 9.04
C PRO A 7 -0.72 -19.06 8.23
N GLN A 8 -0.90 -20.38 8.06
CA GLN A 8 -0.02 -21.23 7.27
C GLN A 8 -0.39 -21.26 5.78
N LEU A 9 -1.57 -20.75 5.41
CA LEU A 9 -2.13 -20.86 4.07
C LEU A 9 -2.13 -19.52 3.31
N VAL A 10 -2.14 -18.39 4.02
CA VAL A 10 -2.26 -17.06 3.41
C VAL A 10 -1.30 -16.06 4.04
N GLN A 11 -0.97 -15.03 3.27
CA GLN A 11 -0.18 -13.89 3.72
C GLN A 11 -1.06 -12.63 3.69
N PRO A 12 -1.23 -11.92 4.81
CA PRO A 12 -2.05 -10.71 4.86
C PRO A 12 -1.42 -9.58 4.02
N MET A 13 -2.27 -8.82 3.31
CA MET A 13 -1.88 -7.59 2.65
C MET A 13 -2.42 -6.40 3.43
N ILE A 14 -1.53 -5.58 3.97
CA ILE A 14 -1.85 -4.36 4.69
C ILE A 14 -1.82 -3.19 3.70
N TRP A 15 -2.92 -2.48 3.56
CA TRP A 15 -3.07 -1.38 2.61
C TRP A 15 -3.55 -0.11 3.29
N ASP A 16 -3.06 1.02 2.82
CA ASP A 16 -3.44 2.36 3.22
C ASP A 16 -2.91 3.34 2.17
N TYR A 17 -3.77 4.23 1.71
CA TYR A 17 -3.48 5.13 0.59
C TYR A 17 -3.36 6.59 1.04
N ALA A 18 -3.43 6.87 2.35
CA ALA A 18 -3.20 8.20 2.89
C ALA A 18 -1.75 8.66 2.69
N ALA A 19 -1.55 9.92 2.30
CA ALA A 19 -0.22 10.52 2.15
C ALA A 19 0.49 10.69 3.51
N ASP A 20 -0.27 10.78 4.58
CA ASP A 20 0.11 10.96 5.97
C ASP A 20 -0.25 9.74 6.82
N LEU A 21 -0.21 8.52 6.22
CA LEU A 21 -0.52 7.29 6.94
C LEU A 21 0.29 7.19 8.25
N ASP A 22 -0.39 6.73 9.30
CA ASP A 22 0.20 6.56 10.62
C ASP A 22 1.17 5.37 10.64
N VAL A 23 2.45 5.67 10.62
CA VAL A 23 3.54 4.69 10.57
C VAL A 23 3.52 3.78 11.80
N GLU A 24 3.33 4.35 13.00
CA GLU A 24 3.37 3.58 14.25
C GLU A 24 2.21 2.60 14.30
N SER A 25 1.00 3.05 13.93
CA SER A 25 -0.17 2.18 13.84
C SER A 25 0.05 1.00 12.88
N LYS A 26 0.71 1.22 11.72
CA LYS A 26 1.01 0.13 10.78
C LYS A 26 2.06 -0.85 11.31
N VAL A 27 3.10 -0.36 11.98
CA VAL A 27 4.11 -1.23 12.63
C VAL A 27 3.44 -2.12 13.68
N GLN A 28 2.60 -1.56 14.55
CA GLN A 28 1.82 -2.32 15.53
C GLN A 28 0.90 -3.36 14.86
N LEU A 29 0.34 -3.04 13.69
CA LEU A 29 -0.47 -3.97 12.93
C LEU A 29 0.36 -5.13 12.34
N VAL A 30 1.59 -4.88 11.88
CA VAL A 30 2.53 -5.93 11.45
C VAL A 30 2.84 -6.86 12.62
N GLU A 31 3.19 -6.32 13.79
CA GLU A 31 3.43 -7.12 15.00
C GLU A 31 2.22 -7.96 15.39
N LYS A 32 1.01 -7.40 15.27
CA LYS A 32 -0.23 -8.11 15.56
C LYS A 32 -0.41 -9.32 14.65
N TYR A 33 -0.14 -9.20 13.35
CA TYR A 33 -0.20 -10.33 12.42
C TYR A 33 0.87 -11.38 12.73
N GLN A 34 2.09 -10.97 13.06
CA GLN A 34 3.14 -11.89 13.51
C GLN A 34 2.70 -12.69 14.75
N ARG A 35 2.16 -12.02 15.78
CA ARG A 35 1.64 -12.67 17.00
C ARG A 35 0.50 -13.65 16.71
N CYS A 36 -0.24 -13.44 15.63
CA CYS A 36 -1.31 -14.35 15.19
C CYS A 36 -0.79 -15.58 14.42
N GLY A 37 0.52 -15.68 14.18
CA GLY A 37 1.17 -16.82 13.51
C GLY A 37 1.42 -16.63 12.01
N PHE A 38 1.19 -15.43 11.46
CA PHE A 38 1.52 -15.16 10.05
C PHE A 38 3.02 -14.91 9.91
N SER A 39 3.69 -15.74 9.11
CA SER A 39 5.13 -15.63 8.89
C SER A 39 5.53 -14.41 8.05
N LYS A 40 4.63 -13.98 7.17
CA LYS A 40 4.88 -12.96 6.15
C LYS A 40 3.69 -12.04 5.99
N VAL A 41 3.96 -10.78 5.66
CA VAL A 41 2.96 -9.77 5.28
C VAL A 41 3.38 -9.06 4.00
N TRP A 42 2.40 -8.58 3.25
CA TRP A 42 2.57 -7.69 2.11
C TRP A 42 2.09 -6.29 2.46
N PHE A 43 2.72 -5.28 1.89
CA PHE A 43 2.19 -3.92 1.88
C PHE A 43 1.54 -3.61 0.55
N ALA A 44 0.62 -2.66 0.55
CA ALA A 44 0.09 -2.08 -0.68
C ALA A 44 -0.06 -0.57 -0.58
N SER A 45 0.56 0.10 -1.54
CA SER A 45 0.42 1.54 -1.83
C SER A 45 -0.42 1.73 -3.08
N ALA A 46 -0.69 2.99 -3.45
CA ALA A 46 -1.35 3.31 -4.71
C ALA A 46 -0.51 4.32 -5.51
N PHE A 47 -0.33 4.10 -6.82
CA PHE A 47 0.28 5.08 -7.72
C PHE A 47 -0.76 5.95 -8.44
N LYS A 48 -2.03 5.52 -8.43
CA LYS A 48 -3.20 6.25 -8.95
C LYS A 48 -4.49 5.83 -8.26
N GLY A 49 -5.53 6.64 -8.39
CA GLY A 49 -6.81 6.45 -7.72
C GLY A 49 -6.69 6.64 -6.20
N ALA A 50 -7.69 6.25 -5.43
CA ALA A 50 -7.69 6.38 -3.96
C ALA A 50 -7.52 7.82 -3.42
N THR A 51 -7.61 8.85 -4.28
CA THR A 51 -7.48 10.27 -3.94
C THR A 51 -8.73 11.10 -4.27
N GLY A 52 -9.64 10.56 -5.08
CA GLY A 52 -10.96 11.13 -5.35
C GLY A 52 -11.73 10.35 -6.42
N VAL A 53 -13.07 10.39 -6.33
CA VAL A 53 -13.97 9.57 -7.17
C VAL A 53 -13.94 9.92 -8.66
N ASN A 54 -13.63 11.16 -9.00
CA ASN A 54 -13.68 11.72 -10.36
C ASN A 54 -12.39 12.49 -10.72
N GLN A 55 -11.27 12.12 -10.10
CA GLN A 55 -9.99 12.76 -10.38
C GLN A 55 -9.63 12.61 -11.86
N SER A 56 -9.26 13.72 -12.49
CA SER A 56 -8.86 13.73 -13.92
C SER A 56 -7.34 13.67 -14.09
N LEU A 57 -6.60 14.17 -13.09
CA LEU A 57 -5.15 14.16 -13.05
C LEU A 57 -4.67 13.43 -11.81
N THR A 58 -3.54 12.72 -11.92
CA THR A 58 -2.97 11.99 -10.80
C THR A 58 -2.18 12.93 -9.89
N PRO A 59 -2.53 13.05 -8.59
CA PRO A 59 -1.79 13.89 -7.65
C PRO A 59 -0.47 13.20 -7.24
N ILE A 60 0.56 13.31 -8.07
CA ILE A 60 1.86 12.60 -7.90
C ILE A 60 2.45 12.81 -6.51
N GLY A 61 2.39 14.04 -5.97
CA GLY A 61 2.92 14.34 -4.63
C GLY A 61 2.23 13.58 -3.50
N HIS A 62 0.93 13.27 -3.64
CA HIS A 62 0.20 12.44 -2.69
C HIS A 62 0.72 11.01 -2.71
N HIS A 63 0.79 10.41 -3.90
CA HIS A 63 1.25 9.04 -4.07
C HIS A 63 2.71 8.85 -3.65
N LEU A 64 3.59 9.81 -3.98
CA LEU A 64 4.97 9.81 -3.51
C LEU A 64 5.04 9.80 -1.98
N LYS A 65 4.31 10.69 -1.30
CA LYS A 65 4.28 10.73 0.17
C LYS A 65 3.78 9.41 0.77
N ASN A 66 2.73 8.82 0.22
CA ASN A 66 2.24 7.51 0.65
C ASN A 66 3.33 6.42 0.54
N HIS A 67 4.09 6.39 -0.56
CA HIS A 67 5.20 5.43 -0.72
C HIS A 67 6.33 5.69 0.29
N LEU A 68 6.70 6.95 0.51
CA LEU A 68 7.72 7.32 1.51
C LEU A 68 7.31 6.88 2.92
N GLN A 69 6.02 6.98 3.29
CA GLN A 69 5.56 6.49 4.59
C GLN A 69 5.58 4.97 4.68
N TRP A 70 5.19 4.25 3.63
CA TRP A 70 5.30 2.78 3.59
C TRP A 70 6.76 2.30 3.73
N MET A 71 7.73 3.02 3.19
CA MET A 71 9.14 2.74 3.41
C MET A 71 9.55 2.93 4.88
N LYS A 72 9.02 3.94 5.57
CA LYS A 72 9.25 4.10 7.01
C LYS A 72 8.62 2.98 7.83
N VAL A 73 7.45 2.47 7.43
CA VAL A 73 6.83 1.29 8.05
C VAL A 73 7.74 0.08 7.84
N ALA A 74 8.24 -0.14 6.62
CA ALA A 74 9.14 -1.24 6.30
C ALA A 74 10.45 -1.16 7.11
N SER A 75 11.08 0.01 7.20
CA SER A 75 12.32 0.20 7.96
C SER A 75 12.14 0.02 9.46
N SER A 76 10.91 0.23 9.96
CA SER A 76 10.57 0.09 11.38
C SER A 76 9.98 -1.28 11.73
N SER A 77 9.82 -2.16 10.75
CA SER A 77 9.29 -3.53 10.91
C SER A 77 10.41 -4.55 10.77
N PRO A 78 10.30 -5.75 11.38
CA PRO A 78 11.26 -6.83 11.16
C PRO A 78 11.33 -7.22 9.68
N ALA A 79 12.52 -7.11 9.09
CA ALA A 79 12.73 -7.32 7.65
C ALA A 79 12.35 -8.73 7.18
N GLU A 80 12.47 -9.72 8.07
CA GLU A 80 12.16 -11.12 7.77
C GLU A 80 10.66 -11.35 7.53
N VAL A 81 9.80 -10.44 8.00
CA VAL A 81 8.35 -10.60 7.90
C VAL A 81 7.77 -9.88 6.69
N LEU A 82 8.48 -8.89 6.13
CA LEU A 82 8.04 -8.25 4.91
C LEU A 82 8.34 -9.15 3.70
N GLU A 83 7.30 -9.47 2.93
CA GLU A 83 7.46 -10.19 1.66
C GLU A 83 7.66 -9.23 0.49
N GLY A 84 7.00 -8.07 0.53
CA GLY A 84 7.14 -7.04 -0.49
C GLY A 84 6.03 -6.00 -0.43
N ILE A 85 6.03 -5.11 -1.44
CA ILE A 85 5.02 -4.07 -1.61
C ILE A 85 4.41 -4.15 -3.01
N VAL A 86 3.08 -4.00 -3.08
CA VAL A 86 2.31 -3.94 -4.33
C VAL A 86 1.87 -2.51 -4.59
N LEU A 87 2.06 -2.03 -5.83
CA LEU A 87 1.56 -0.73 -6.27
C LEU A 87 0.22 -0.89 -6.96
N THR A 88 -0.83 -0.45 -6.31
CA THR A 88 -2.20 -0.52 -6.83
C THR A 88 -2.54 0.67 -7.70
N GLY A 89 -3.47 0.49 -8.65
CA GLY A 89 -3.97 1.54 -9.52
C GLY A 89 -5.49 1.52 -9.60
N TRP A 90 -6.15 2.08 -8.58
CA TRP A 90 -7.61 2.06 -8.45
C TRP A 90 -8.30 2.83 -9.57
N GLN A 91 -9.52 2.41 -9.94
CA GLN A 91 -10.23 2.97 -11.09
C GLN A 91 -11.66 3.44 -10.78
N ARG A 92 -12.33 2.82 -9.80
CA ARG A 92 -13.65 3.20 -9.31
C ARG A 92 -13.73 2.97 -7.80
N TYR A 93 -14.58 3.73 -7.13
CA TYR A 93 -14.85 3.60 -5.69
C TYR A 93 -16.01 2.62 -5.42
N ASP A 94 -16.90 2.46 -6.38
CA ASP A 94 -17.96 1.46 -6.39
C ASP A 94 -18.29 1.07 -7.84
N HIS A 95 -19.18 0.10 -8.02
CA HIS A 95 -19.51 -0.45 -9.34
C HIS A 95 -20.13 0.57 -10.32
N PHE A 96 -20.87 1.57 -9.81
CA PHE A 96 -21.62 2.55 -10.60
C PHE A 96 -20.95 3.92 -10.66
N SER A 97 -19.92 4.16 -9.86
CA SER A 97 -19.12 5.38 -9.86
C SER A 97 -18.43 5.64 -11.18
N VAL A 98 -18.23 6.92 -11.52
CA VAL A 98 -17.40 7.33 -12.66
C VAL A 98 -15.96 6.81 -12.53
N LEU A 99 -15.24 6.81 -13.65
CA LEU A 99 -13.81 6.52 -13.64
C LEU A 99 -13.07 7.71 -13.03
N CYS A 100 -12.12 7.43 -12.13
CA CYS A 100 -11.05 8.37 -11.80
C CYS A 100 -9.96 8.32 -12.90
N GLU A 101 -8.79 8.88 -12.64
CA GLU A 101 -7.73 9.06 -13.61
C GLU A 101 -7.39 7.75 -14.37
N LEU A 102 -7.25 7.88 -15.69
CA LEU A 102 -6.91 6.76 -16.56
C LEU A 102 -5.41 6.46 -16.50
N LEU A 103 -5.03 5.26 -16.95
CA LEU A 103 -3.63 4.84 -16.92
C LEU A 103 -2.65 5.82 -17.61
N PRO A 104 -2.93 6.38 -18.81
CA PRO A 104 -1.97 7.25 -19.49
C PRO A 104 -1.55 8.48 -18.69
N VAL A 105 -2.49 9.11 -17.99
CA VAL A 105 -2.20 10.30 -17.15
C VAL A 105 -1.49 9.93 -15.83
N ALA A 106 -1.56 8.65 -15.44
CA ALA A 106 -0.95 8.13 -14.21
C ALA A 106 0.47 7.57 -14.40
N ILE A 107 0.95 7.37 -15.63
CA ILE A 107 2.30 6.84 -15.90
C ILE A 107 3.40 7.66 -15.20
N PRO A 108 3.38 9.00 -15.21
CA PRO A 108 4.38 9.79 -14.48
C PRO A 108 4.38 9.50 -12.96
N SER A 109 3.19 9.33 -12.37
CA SER A 109 3.05 8.95 -10.97
C SER A 109 3.65 7.57 -10.70
N LEU A 110 3.34 6.58 -11.55
CA LEU A 110 3.91 5.23 -11.46
C LEU A 110 5.45 5.27 -11.50
N ALA A 111 6.03 6.03 -12.42
CA ALA A 111 7.48 6.16 -12.54
C ALA A 111 8.11 6.76 -11.27
N VAL A 112 7.51 7.82 -10.71
CA VAL A 112 7.98 8.45 -9.46
C VAL A 112 7.85 7.48 -8.28
N CYS A 113 6.73 6.80 -8.14
CA CYS A 113 6.49 5.82 -7.09
C CYS A 113 7.48 4.65 -7.14
N LEU A 114 7.74 4.10 -8.33
CA LEU A 114 8.74 3.04 -8.52
C LEU A 114 10.16 3.52 -8.19
N GLN A 115 10.52 4.73 -8.62
CA GLN A 115 11.83 5.30 -8.31
C GLN A 115 12.01 5.57 -6.81
N ALA A 116 10.96 5.97 -6.11
CA ALA A 116 10.98 6.11 -4.65
C ALA A 116 11.25 4.78 -3.97
N LEU A 117 10.55 3.69 -4.35
CA LEU A 117 10.78 2.37 -3.75
C LEU A 117 12.13 1.75 -4.09
N LYS A 118 12.68 2.07 -5.27
CA LYS A 118 13.94 1.50 -5.72
C LYS A 118 15.16 2.16 -5.08
N ASN A 119 15.08 3.46 -4.79
CA ASN A 119 16.26 4.26 -4.39
C ASN A 119 16.10 4.99 -3.05
N GLY A 120 14.92 4.94 -2.43
CA GLY A 120 14.61 5.63 -1.18
C GLY A 120 14.71 4.75 0.05
#